data_AF-A0A2G3AC25-F1
#
_entry.id   AF-A0A2G3AC25-F1
#
_cell.length_a   1.000
_cell.length_b   1.000
_cell.length_c   1.000
_cell.angle_alpha   90.00
_cell.angle_beta   90.00
_cell.angle_gamma   90.00
#
_symmetry.space_group_name_H-M   'P 1'
#
loop_
_entity.id
_entity.type
_entity.pdbx_description
1 polymer ?
#
loop_
_entity_poly.entity_id
_entity_poly.type
_entity_poly.pdbx_seq_one_letter_code
_entity_poly.pdbx_strand_id
1 'polypeptide(L)'
;MAKTDSEISVKFPTIQQCESKGREDQTVLSDMDGTLLVGRSSFPYFALVAFEVGGISRLLFLVLASPLAGFLYYIVSESLGIRVLVFATFVGMKMPDIEYVALRSISINTVLPKFYSSDLHPDTWRVLSSCGKRCVITANPRIMVEVYLKEYLGVDMVIGTEICTYKGRATGFVNEDGVLVGDNKAKALQKAFDSTFTPHIGIGDRKSDFPFMNLCKESYIVRPEPSVKPMSQDKLPKRIVFHDGRLVQKPGPLMALMIILWIPVGFLLACLRIAVGSLLPMPLVYYAFWALGVRIKVKGNPPPPAQKSTGQTSVLFICSHRTLLDPIFLSTALGRPIPAVTYSLSRLSEIISPIKTVRLSRDRATDANMIKKLLEEGDLVICHVQSHFY
;
A
#
# COMPACT_ATOMS: atom_id res chain seq x y z
N MET A 1 0.23 -4.91 32.11
CA MET A 1 0.98 -5.54 31.00
C MET A 1 1.84 -6.70 31.47
N ALA A 2 2.78 -6.55 32.42
CA ALA A 2 3.69 -7.64 32.82
C ALA A 2 3.02 -8.94 33.37
N LYS A 3 1.86 -8.86 34.04
CA LYS A 3 1.12 -10.06 34.51
C LYS A 3 0.47 -10.86 33.37
N THR A 4 0.14 -10.22 32.25
CA THR A 4 -0.56 -10.88 31.14
C THR A 4 0.40 -11.64 30.23
N ASP A 5 1.63 -11.14 30.06
CA ASP A 5 2.65 -11.77 29.21
C ASP A 5 3.24 -13.05 29.84
N SER A 6 3.24 -13.14 31.18
CA SER A 6 3.72 -14.34 31.89
C SER A 6 2.76 -15.53 31.74
N GLU A 7 1.43 -15.33 31.84
CA GLU A 7 0.44 -16.39 31.61
C GLU A 7 0.44 -16.92 30.18
N ILE A 8 0.70 -16.05 29.20
CA ILE A 8 0.75 -16.43 27.77
C ILE A 8 1.94 -17.36 27.51
N SER A 9 3.06 -17.16 28.20
CA SER A 9 4.27 -17.97 28.03
C SER A 9 4.13 -19.43 28.48
N VAL A 10 3.13 -19.75 29.31
CA VAL A 10 2.95 -21.08 29.89
C VAL A 10 2.22 -22.03 28.92
N LYS A 11 1.38 -21.50 28.02
CA LYS A 11 0.51 -22.34 27.17
C LYS A 11 1.13 -22.70 25.82
N PHE A 12 1.89 -21.80 25.20
CA PHE A 12 2.46 -22.03 23.87
C PHE A 12 3.95 -21.62 23.81
N PRO A 13 4.80 -22.44 23.16
CA PRO A 13 6.19 -22.07 22.88
C PRO A 13 6.27 -20.83 21.97
N THR A 14 7.41 -20.16 21.96
CA THR A 14 7.61 -18.98 21.11
C THR A 14 7.95 -19.35 19.68
N ILE A 15 7.68 -18.48 18.71
CA ILE A 15 7.97 -18.73 17.28
C ILE A 15 9.45 -19.03 16.99
N GLN A 16 10.37 -18.56 17.84
CA GLN A 16 11.80 -18.87 17.69
C GLN A 16 12.13 -20.35 17.96
N GLN A 17 11.31 -21.03 18.78
CA GLN A 17 11.45 -22.46 19.06
C GLN A 17 10.89 -23.33 17.93
N CYS A 18 10.20 -22.73 16.97
CA CYS A 18 9.62 -23.41 15.84
C CYS A 18 10.72 -23.75 14.80
N GLU A 19 11.01 -25.04 14.62
CA GLU A 19 11.91 -25.49 13.56
C GLU A 19 11.30 -25.22 12.17
N SER A 20 12.13 -24.91 11.18
CA SER A 20 11.67 -24.59 9.81
C SER A 20 12.17 -25.57 8.75
N LYS A 21 12.72 -26.73 9.16
CA LYS A 21 13.24 -27.76 8.24
C LYS A 21 12.22 -28.89 8.12
N GLY A 22 12.09 -29.47 6.92
CA GLY A 22 11.25 -30.65 6.67
C GLY A 22 9.74 -30.40 6.80
N ARG A 23 9.27 -29.18 6.52
CA ARG A 23 7.86 -28.79 6.66
C ARG A 23 7.09 -28.70 5.35
N GLU A 24 7.66 -29.22 4.26
CA GLU A 24 7.11 -29.11 2.91
C GLU A 24 5.73 -29.76 2.77
N ASP A 25 5.45 -30.85 3.49
CA ASP A 25 4.12 -31.50 3.46
C ASP A 25 3.15 -30.94 4.52
N GLN A 26 3.59 -29.96 5.31
CA GLN A 26 2.82 -29.43 6.43
C GLN A 26 1.97 -28.22 6.02
N THR A 27 0.87 -28.04 6.77
CA THR A 27 -0.04 -26.90 6.62
C THR A 27 0.12 -25.96 7.80
N VAL A 28 0.46 -24.71 7.51
CA VAL A 28 0.58 -23.64 8.51
C VAL A 28 -0.62 -22.71 8.45
N LEU A 29 -1.10 -22.32 9.61
CA LEU A 29 -2.15 -21.34 9.81
C LEU A 29 -1.61 -20.21 10.68
N SER A 30 -1.56 -19.00 10.13
CA SER A 30 -1.05 -17.82 10.85
C SER A 30 -2.14 -16.77 11.00
N ASP A 31 -2.20 -16.12 12.16
CA ASP A 31 -2.81 -14.80 12.25
C ASP A 31 -1.99 -13.76 11.45
N MET A 32 -2.60 -12.61 11.16
CA MET A 32 -1.96 -11.53 10.40
C MET A 32 -1.37 -10.41 11.28
N ASP A 33 -2.16 -9.74 12.12
CA ASP A 33 -1.74 -8.51 12.81
C ASP A 33 -0.97 -8.84 14.08
N GLY A 34 0.30 -8.43 14.18
CA GLY A 34 1.17 -8.79 15.31
C GLY A 34 1.76 -10.21 15.21
N THR A 35 1.35 -10.98 14.19
CA THR A 35 1.82 -12.33 13.93
C THR A 35 2.62 -12.39 12.62
N LEU A 36 1.95 -12.34 11.47
CA LEU A 36 2.61 -12.24 10.16
C LEU A 36 3.21 -10.85 9.93
N LEU A 37 2.55 -9.82 10.45
CA LEU A 37 3.03 -8.44 10.47
C LEU A 37 3.59 -8.10 11.85
N VAL A 38 4.63 -7.27 11.89
CA VAL A 38 5.17 -6.72 13.15
C VAL A 38 4.14 -5.79 13.80
N GLY A 39 3.43 -5.00 12.99
CA GLY A 39 2.37 -4.10 13.44
C GLY A 39 1.16 -4.85 14.03
N ARG A 40 0.84 -4.49 15.27
CA ARG A 40 -0.28 -5.02 16.06
C ARG A 40 -1.62 -4.31 15.88
N SER A 41 -1.62 -3.21 15.13
CA SER A 41 -2.80 -2.38 14.91
C SER A 41 -3.13 -2.38 13.43
N SER A 42 -4.38 -2.72 13.13
CA SER A 42 -4.92 -2.71 11.77
C SER A 42 -5.29 -1.30 11.31
N PHE A 43 -5.43 -0.33 12.23
CA PHE A 43 -5.85 1.05 11.94
C PHE A 43 -5.11 1.68 10.75
N PRO A 44 -3.77 1.60 10.64
CA PRO A 44 -3.06 2.25 9.55
C PRO A 44 -3.46 1.71 8.17
N TYR A 45 -3.83 0.43 8.07
CA TYR A 45 -4.29 -0.17 6.83
C TYR A 45 -5.73 0.26 6.50
N PHE A 46 -6.61 0.36 7.52
CA PHE A 46 -7.93 0.97 7.35
C PHE A 46 -7.84 2.44 6.92
N ALA A 47 -6.88 3.20 7.45
CA ALA A 47 -6.61 4.59 7.10
C ALA A 47 -6.10 4.73 5.67
N LEU A 48 -5.22 3.83 5.22
CA LEU A 48 -4.79 3.78 3.81
C LEU A 48 -5.97 3.55 2.87
N VAL A 49 -6.84 2.57 3.16
CA VAL A 49 -8.04 2.30 2.36
C VAL A 49 -8.99 3.49 2.37
N ALA A 50 -9.24 4.07 3.55
CA ALA A 50 -10.10 5.24 3.70
C ALA A 50 -9.61 6.42 2.84
N PHE A 51 -8.32 6.69 2.87
CA PHE A 51 -7.69 7.77 2.13
C PHE A 51 -7.66 7.52 0.61
N GLU A 52 -7.30 6.32 0.17
CA GLU A 52 -7.20 6.02 -1.27
C GLU A 52 -8.58 5.96 -1.95
N VAL A 53 -9.59 5.41 -1.28
CA VAL A 53 -10.92 5.23 -1.88
C VAL A 53 -11.85 6.41 -1.61
N GLY A 54 -11.82 6.95 -0.39
CA GLY A 54 -12.71 8.03 0.05
C GLY A 54 -12.05 9.40 0.17
N GLY A 55 -10.74 9.49 -0.06
CA GLY A 55 -10.01 10.73 0.11
C GLY A 55 -9.93 11.18 1.56
N ILE A 56 -9.70 12.48 1.72
CA ILE A 56 -9.44 13.11 3.02
C ILE A 56 -10.68 13.09 3.91
N SER A 57 -11.88 13.25 3.35
CA SER A 57 -13.13 13.27 4.11
C SER A 57 -13.38 11.94 4.81
N ARG A 58 -13.17 10.81 4.12
CA ARG A 58 -13.29 9.49 4.73
C ARG A 58 -12.17 9.19 5.72
N LEU A 59 -10.93 9.61 5.43
CA LEU A 59 -9.84 9.52 6.39
C LEU A 59 -10.17 10.29 7.69
N LEU A 60 -10.71 11.52 7.56
CA LEU A 60 -11.16 12.32 8.70
C LEU A 60 -12.27 11.61 9.48
N PHE A 61 -13.27 11.06 8.79
CA PHE A 61 -14.33 10.28 9.44
C PHE A 61 -13.77 9.10 10.25
N LEU A 62 -12.82 8.34 9.68
CA LEU A 62 -12.15 7.24 10.37
C LEU A 62 -11.33 7.72 11.58
N VAL A 63 -10.60 8.83 11.46
CA VAL A 63 -9.82 9.40 12.57
C VAL A 63 -10.75 9.85 13.70
N LEU A 64 -11.87 10.50 13.39
CA LEU A 64 -12.87 10.91 14.39
C LEU A 64 -13.56 9.71 15.05
N ALA A 65 -13.77 8.61 14.31
CA ALA A 65 -14.32 7.37 14.85
C ALA A 65 -13.28 6.54 15.65
N SER A 66 -11.98 6.84 15.52
CA SER A 66 -10.91 6.04 16.13
C SER A 66 -10.91 6.00 17.67
N PRO A 67 -11.25 7.07 18.41
CA PRO A 67 -11.33 7.00 19.87
C PRO A 67 -12.49 6.10 20.31
N LEU A 68 -13.64 6.17 19.62
CA LEU A 68 -14.77 5.29 19.85
C LEU A 68 -14.42 3.83 19.53
N ALA A 69 -13.76 3.59 18.40
CA ALA A 69 -13.29 2.25 18.03
C ALA A 69 -12.31 1.69 19.08
N GLY A 70 -11.38 2.52 19.57
CA GLY A 70 -10.44 2.13 20.63
C GLY A 70 -11.15 1.83 21.95
N PHE A 71 -12.09 2.68 22.38
CA PHE A 71 -12.89 2.45 23.57
C PHE A 71 -13.64 1.12 23.48
N LEU A 72 -14.35 0.87 22.38
CA LEU A 72 -15.07 -0.37 22.17
C LEU A 72 -14.12 -1.58 22.11
N TYR A 73 -12.98 -1.45 21.41
CA TYR A 73 -12.00 -2.52 21.27
C TYR A 73 -11.43 -2.97 22.61
N TYR A 74 -10.99 -2.02 23.46
CA TYR A 74 -10.29 -2.34 24.72
C TYR A 74 -11.21 -2.56 25.92
N ILE A 75 -12.39 -1.92 25.95
CA ILE A 75 -13.28 -1.99 27.12
C ILE A 75 -14.43 -2.98 26.93
N VAL A 76 -14.96 -3.09 25.70
CA VAL A 76 -16.18 -3.88 25.45
C VAL A 76 -15.86 -5.20 24.73
N SER A 77 -15.37 -5.12 23.49
CA SER A 77 -15.00 -6.27 22.67
C SER A 77 -14.17 -5.83 21.47
N GLU A 78 -13.09 -6.57 21.18
CA GLU A 78 -12.27 -6.39 19.98
C GLU A 78 -13.12 -6.35 18.69
N SER A 79 -14.13 -7.23 18.62
CA SER A 79 -15.07 -7.32 17.48
C SER A 79 -15.84 -6.03 17.25
N LEU A 80 -16.29 -5.34 18.31
CA LEU A 80 -17.03 -4.08 18.18
C LEU A 80 -16.14 -2.94 17.67
N GLY A 81 -14.90 -2.86 18.17
CA GLY A 81 -13.93 -1.87 17.68
C GLY A 81 -13.65 -2.05 16.19
N ILE A 82 -13.45 -3.29 15.74
CA ILE A 82 -13.22 -3.59 14.32
C ILE A 82 -14.47 -3.28 13.49
N ARG A 83 -15.69 -3.55 13.98
CA ARG A 83 -16.93 -3.15 13.27
C ARG A 83 -17.00 -1.64 13.03
N VAL A 84 -16.57 -0.81 13.98
CA VAL A 84 -16.52 0.64 13.78
C VAL A 84 -15.50 1.03 12.71
N LEU A 85 -14.31 0.42 12.71
CA LEU A 85 -13.30 0.66 11.67
C LEU A 85 -13.81 0.23 10.28
N VAL A 86 -14.44 -0.95 10.19
CA VAL A 86 -15.05 -1.45 8.96
C VAL A 86 -16.14 -0.50 8.48
N PHE A 87 -17.04 -0.05 9.35
CA PHE A 87 -18.08 0.90 8.98
C PHE A 87 -17.49 2.21 8.46
N ALA A 88 -16.56 2.81 9.22
CA ALA A 88 -15.96 4.09 8.87
C ALA A 88 -15.18 4.05 7.55
N THR A 89 -14.52 2.94 7.25
CA THR A 89 -13.77 2.76 6.01
C THR A 89 -14.64 2.34 4.83
N PHE A 90 -15.63 1.46 5.02
CA PHE A 90 -16.31 0.77 3.91
C PHE A 90 -17.71 1.29 3.57
N VAL A 91 -18.36 2.05 4.46
CA VAL A 91 -19.73 2.51 4.20
C VAL A 91 -19.85 3.29 2.88
N GLY A 92 -20.77 2.83 2.04
CA GLY A 92 -21.11 3.46 0.77
C GLY A 92 -20.02 3.33 -0.31
N MET A 93 -18.95 2.57 -0.09
CA MET A 93 -17.94 2.29 -1.11
C MET A 93 -18.54 1.48 -2.25
N LYS A 94 -18.32 1.91 -3.49
CA LYS A 94 -18.72 1.13 -4.66
C LYS A 94 -17.80 -0.08 -4.78
N MET A 95 -18.37 -1.26 -4.73
CA MET A 95 -17.72 -2.53 -5.02
C MET A 95 -18.18 -2.94 -6.42
N PRO A 96 -17.38 -2.72 -7.47
CA PRO A 96 -17.77 -3.16 -8.81
C PRO A 96 -17.98 -4.69 -8.80
N ASP A 97 -18.95 -5.15 -9.59
CA ASP A 97 -19.32 -6.57 -9.68
C ASP A 97 -18.14 -7.45 -10.12
N ILE A 98 -18.31 -8.75 -9.83
CA ILE A 98 -17.35 -9.84 -9.63
C ILE A 98 -16.22 -10.01 -10.68
N GLU A 99 -16.28 -9.36 -11.85
CA GLU A 99 -15.18 -9.37 -12.85
C GLU A 99 -14.24 -8.15 -12.78
N TYR A 100 -14.55 -7.15 -11.93
CA TYR A 100 -13.84 -5.87 -11.86
C TYR A 100 -13.20 -5.57 -10.48
N VAL A 101 -12.94 -6.61 -9.67
CA VAL A 101 -12.05 -6.52 -8.49
C VAL A 101 -10.67 -5.99 -8.90
N ALA A 102 -10.28 -6.16 -10.16
CA ALA A 102 -9.01 -5.69 -10.70
C ALA A 102 -8.96 -4.20 -11.08
N LEU A 103 -10.06 -3.42 -11.19
CA LEU A 103 -10.04 -2.11 -11.87
C LEU A 103 -10.40 -0.86 -11.04
N ARG A 104 -11.00 -1.01 -9.85
CA ARG A 104 -11.13 0.10 -8.86
C ARG A 104 -10.70 -0.27 -7.44
N SER A 105 -10.58 -1.58 -7.17
CA SER A 105 -9.69 -2.08 -6.11
C SER A 105 -8.22 -1.90 -6.46
N ILE A 106 -7.87 -1.39 -7.66
CA ILE A 106 -6.49 -1.06 -8.06
C ILE A 106 -5.79 -0.25 -6.97
N SER A 107 -6.38 0.85 -6.48
CA SER A 107 -5.69 1.69 -5.49
C SER A 107 -5.42 0.95 -4.17
N ILE A 108 -6.34 0.09 -3.73
CA ILE A 108 -6.15 -0.75 -2.54
C ILE A 108 -5.04 -1.77 -2.81
N ASN A 109 -5.11 -2.44 -3.95
CA ASN A 109 -4.23 -3.53 -4.38
C ASN A 109 -2.86 -3.06 -4.88
N THR A 110 -2.67 -1.77 -5.15
CA THR A 110 -1.36 -1.18 -5.45
C THR A 110 -0.69 -0.66 -4.19
N VAL A 111 -1.47 -0.04 -3.29
CA VAL A 111 -0.92 0.67 -2.12
C VAL A 111 -0.70 -0.26 -0.93
N LEU A 112 -1.68 -1.11 -0.58
CA LEU A 112 -1.57 -1.98 0.60
C LEU A 112 -0.40 -2.97 0.54
N PRO A 113 -0.11 -3.67 -0.59
CA PRO A 113 1.00 -4.61 -0.66
C PRO A 113 2.34 -4.00 -0.27
N LYS A 114 2.59 -2.74 -0.64
CA LYS A 114 3.80 -2.01 -0.22
C LYS A 114 3.89 -1.90 1.30
N PHE A 115 2.81 -1.46 1.95
CA PHE A 115 2.80 -1.22 3.39
C PHE A 115 2.79 -2.52 4.21
N TYR A 116 2.16 -3.59 3.71
CA TYR A 116 2.25 -4.90 4.34
C TYR A 116 3.64 -5.51 4.19
N SER A 117 4.25 -5.40 3.01
CA SER A 117 5.60 -5.92 2.78
C SER A 117 6.65 -5.22 3.64
N SER A 118 6.48 -3.92 3.89
CA SER A 118 7.34 -3.17 4.80
C SER A 118 7.14 -3.48 6.28
N ASP A 119 6.15 -4.31 6.63
CA ASP A 119 5.80 -4.65 8.00
C ASP A 119 5.85 -6.17 8.25
N LEU A 120 6.40 -6.96 7.33
CA LEU A 120 6.43 -8.42 7.42
C LEU A 120 7.39 -8.89 8.54
N HIS A 121 6.91 -9.77 9.42
CA HIS A 121 7.67 -10.30 10.54
C HIS A 121 8.66 -11.40 10.08
N PRO A 122 9.98 -11.26 10.34
CA PRO A 122 10.99 -12.18 9.80
C PRO A 122 10.84 -13.62 10.31
N ASP A 123 10.60 -13.83 11.61
CA ASP A 123 10.50 -15.18 12.17
C ASP A 123 9.22 -15.92 11.74
N THR A 124 8.08 -15.23 11.75
CA THR A 124 6.83 -15.79 11.24
C THR A 124 6.95 -16.13 9.76
N TRP A 125 7.57 -15.26 8.95
CA TRP A 125 7.81 -15.55 7.54
C TRP A 125 8.74 -16.75 7.33
N ARG A 126 9.80 -16.91 8.15
CA ARG A 126 10.69 -18.07 8.11
C ARG A 126 9.92 -19.39 8.25
N VAL A 127 8.97 -19.45 9.18
CA VAL A 127 8.16 -20.66 9.40
C VAL A 127 7.11 -20.79 8.29
N LEU A 128 6.39 -19.72 7.97
CA LEU A 128 5.31 -19.75 6.98
C LEU A 128 5.81 -20.14 5.58
N SER A 129 6.95 -19.60 5.15
CA SER A 129 7.55 -19.90 3.85
C SER A 129 8.09 -21.33 3.74
N SER A 130 8.46 -21.96 4.86
CA SER A 130 8.96 -23.34 4.90
C SER A 130 7.88 -24.42 4.75
N CYS A 131 6.60 -24.05 4.89
CA CYS A 131 5.48 -24.97 4.79
C CYS A 131 4.94 -25.02 3.35
N GLY A 132 4.50 -26.20 2.90
CA GLY A 132 3.95 -26.36 1.54
C GLY A 132 2.57 -25.74 1.38
N LYS A 133 1.69 -25.89 2.37
CA LYS A 133 0.37 -25.24 2.36
C LYS A 133 0.30 -24.13 3.39
N ARG A 134 0.04 -22.91 2.93
CA ARG A 134 0.06 -21.67 3.71
C ARG A 134 -1.34 -21.11 3.82
N CYS A 135 -1.80 -20.93 5.04
CA CYS A 135 -3.12 -20.40 5.34
C CYS A 135 -3.00 -19.22 6.30
N VAL A 136 -3.79 -18.17 6.06
CA VAL A 136 -3.86 -16.99 6.93
C VAL A 136 -5.30 -16.80 7.38
N ILE A 137 -5.48 -16.62 8.69
CA ILE A 137 -6.75 -16.25 9.30
C ILE A 137 -6.63 -14.87 9.91
N THR A 138 -7.58 -13.96 9.68
CA THR A 138 -7.47 -12.59 10.17
C THR A 138 -8.81 -11.98 10.53
N ALA A 139 -8.80 -11.11 11.54
CA ALA A 139 -9.94 -10.26 11.87
C ALA A 139 -10.17 -9.15 10.83
N ASN A 140 -9.17 -8.84 10.01
CA ASN A 140 -9.30 -7.83 8.96
C ASN A 140 -10.25 -8.28 7.84
N PRO A 141 -10.89 -7.32 7.16
CA PRO A 141 -11.65 -7.63 5.96
C PRO A 141 -10.83 -8.38 4.92
N ARG A 142 -11.34 -9.51 4.42
CA ARG A 142 -10.65 -10.34 3.42
C ARG A 142 -10.22 -9.52 2.20
N ILE A 143 -11.10 -8.66 1.71
CA ILE A 143 -10.87 -7.77 0.57
C ILE A 143 -9.63 -6.86 0.73
N MET A 144 -9.19 -6.56 1.96
CA MET A 144 -8.00 -5.74 2.19
C MET A 144 -6.69 -6.52 2.10
N VAL A 145 -6.73 -7.83 2.34
CA VAL A 145 -5.52 -8.62 2.60
C VAL A 145 -5.30 -9.69 1.53
N GLU A 146 -6.37 -10.20 0.91
CA GLU A 146 -6.32 -11.39 0.07
C GLU A 146 -5.36 -11.25 -1.11
N VAL A 147 -5.39 -10.11 -1.81
CA VAL A 147 -4.51 -9.87 -2.96
C VAL A 147 -3.04 -9.85 -2.54
N TYR A 148 -2.71 -9.21 -1.42
CA TYR A 148 -1.34 -9.22 -0.91
C TYR A 148 -0.89 -10.63 -0.55
N LEU A 149 -1.71 -11.35 0.22
CA LEU A 149 -1.37 -12.68 0.71
C LEU A 149 -1.22 -13.69 -0.43
N LYS A 150 -2.14 -13.70 -1.40
CA LYS A 150 -2.11 -14.63 -2.54
C LYS A 150 -1.04 -14.25 -3.57
N GLU A 151 -1.06 -13.02 -4.07
CA GLU A 151 -0.24 -12.62 -5.23
C GLU A 151 1.22 -12.27 -4.89
N TYR A 152 1.50 -11.90 -3.64
CA TYR A 152 2.83 -11.51 -3.20
C TYR A 152 3.47 -12.52 -2.26
N LEU A 153 2.71 -13.11 -1.33
CA LEU A 153 3.25 -14.10 -0.38
C LEU A 153 3.01 -15.56 -0.79
N GLY A 154 2.21 -15.81 -1.84
CA GLY A 154 1.88 -17.18 -2.27
C GLY A 154 1.16 -17.96 -1.18
N VAL A 155 0.21 -17.32 -0.50
CA VAL A 155 -0.69 -17.97 0.47
C VAL A 155 -1.81 -18.68 -0.28
N ASP A 156 -2.05 -19.95 0.03
CA ASP A 156 -3.04 -20.76 -0.68
C ASP A 156 -4.48 -20.41 -0.26
N MET A 157 -4.68 -20.12 1.03
CA MET A 157 -6.01 -19.84 1.58
C MET A 157 -6.01 -18.67 2.55
N VAL A 158 -6.99 -17.79 2.40
CA VAL A 158 -7.18 -16.60 3.26
C VAL A 158 -8.59 -16.66 3.85
N ILE A 159 -8.67 -16.72 5.18
CA ILE A 159 -9.90 -16.67 5.96
C ILE A 159 -9.97 -15.30 6.63
N GLY A 160 -10.74 -14.37 6.08
CA GLY A 160 -10.87 -13.01 6.60
C GLY A 160 -12.32 -12.65 6.94
N THR A 161 -12.51 -11.55 7.66
CA THR A 161 -13.85 -11.02 7.92
C THR A 161 -14.50 -10.62 6.59
N GLU A 162 -15.74 -11.05 6.36
CA GLU A 162 -16.48 -10.71 5.14
C GLU A 162 -17.39 -9.50 5.37
N ILE A 163 -17.43 -8.58 4.41
CA ILE A 163 -18.22 -7.34 4.46
C ILE A 163 -19.51 -7.53 3.65
N CYS A 164 -20.63 -7.09 4.21
CA CYS A 164 -21.92 -7.07 3.53
C CYS A 164 -21.90 -6.10 2.34
N THR A 165 -22.39 -6.57 1.19
CA THR A 165 -22.58 -5.76 -0.01
C THR A 165 -24.05 -5.73 -0.42
N TYR A 166 -24.53 -4.56 -0.85
CA TYR A 166 -25.87 -4.37 -1.38
C TYR A 166 -25.79 -3.55 -2.68
N LYS A 167 -26.33 -4.08 -3.78
CA LYS A 167 -26.35 -3.44 -5.11
C LYS A 167 -24.97 -2.89 -5.55
N GLY A 168 -23.93 -3.71 -5.45
CA GLY A 168 -22.56 -3.30 -5.81
C GLY A 168 -21.96 -2.22 -4.90
N ARG A 169 -22.42 -2.12 -3.65
CA ARG A 169 -21.85 -1.19 -2.65
C ARG A 169 -21.64 -1.90 -1.32
N ALA A 170 -20.52 -1.64 -0.67
CA ALA A 170 -20.29 -2.07 0.70
C ALA A 170 -21.21 -1.29 1.64
N THR A 171 -21.93 -2.01 2.50
CA THR A 171 -22.85 -1.40 3.48
C THR A 171 -22.10 -0.84 4.68
N GLY A 172 -20.84 -1.26 4.89
CA GLY A 172 -20.06 -0.95 6.09
C GLY A 172 -20.32 -1.91 7.26
N PHE A 173 -21.18 -2.91 7.07
CA PHE A 173 -21.44 -3.96 8.06
C PHE A 173 -20.74 -5.27 7.69
N VAL A 174 -20.50 -6.12 8.69
CA VAL A 174 -19.93 -7.46 8.51
C VAL A 174 -21.04 -8.49 8.30
N ASN A 175 -20.74 -9.59 7.61
CA ASN A 175 -21.66 -10.70 7.39
C ASN A 175 -22.08 -11.39 8.71
N GLU A 176 -23.02 -12.33 8.63
CA GLU A 176 -23.57 -13.08 9.77
C GLU A 176 -22.50 -13.82 10.59
N ASP A 177 -21.44 -14.28 9.94
CA ASP A 177 -20.27 -14.91 10.59
C ASP A 177 -19.52 -13.93 11.54
N GLY A 178 -19.81 -12.62 11.45
CA GLY A 178 -19.26 -11.57 12.30
C GLY A 178 -17.79 -11.26 12.01
N VAL A 179 -17.14 -10.55 12.95
CA VAL A 179 -15.69 -10.32 12.88
C VAL A 179 -14.99 -11.57 13.40
N LEU A 180 -13.95 -12.01 12.69
CA LEU A 180 -13.15 -13.18 13.03
C LEU A 180 -12.20 -12.89 14.19
N VAL A 181 -12.71 -12.92 15.42
CA VAL A 181 -11.95 -12.80 16.67
C VAL A 181 -12.36 -13.92 17.63
N GLY A 182 -11.40 -14.49 18.37
CA GLY A 182 -11.71 -15.51 19.38
C GLY A 182 -12.34 -16.75 18.77
N ASP A 183 -13.45 -17.20 19.35
CA ASP A 183 -14.17 -18.39 18.90
C ASP A 183 -14.67 -18.29 17.46
N ASN A 184 -14.90 -17.09 16.94
CA ASN A 184 -15.27 -16.92 15.53
C ASN A 184 -14.12 -17.32 14.59
N LYS A 185 -12.84 -17.13 14.98
CA LYS A 185 -11.71 -17.66 14.20
C LYS A 185 -11.72 -19.18 14.18
N ALA A 186 -11.96 -19.82 15.33
CA ALA A 186 -12.05 -21.27 15.43
C ALA A 186 -13.20 -21.85 14.60
N LYS A 187 -14.39 -21.23 14.66
CA LYS A 187 -15.56 -21.61 13.85
C LYS A 187 -15.30 -21.42 12.36
N ALA A 188 -14.69 -20.30 11.95
CA ALA A 188 -14.34 -20.05 10.55
C ALA A 188 -13.30 -21.06 10.05
N LEU A 189 -12.36 -21.47 10.90
CA LEU A 189 -11.39 -22.51 10.58
C LEU A 189 -12.08 -23.86 10.33
N GLN A 190 -12.99 -24.27 11.21
CA GLN A 190 -13.77 -25.52 11.07
C GLN A 190 -14.76 -25.49 9.89
N LYS A 191 -15.17 -24.30 9.45
CA LYS A 191 -16.00 -24.13 8.25
C LYS A 191 -15.17 -24.19 6.97
N ALA A 192 -13.92 -23.72 7.02
CA ALA A 192 -13.03 -23.67 5.87
C ALA A 192 -12.29 -25.00 5.60
N PHE A 193 -12.05 -25.77 6.66
CA PHE A 193 -11.49 -27.12 6.57
C PHE A 193 -12.54 -28.14 6.97
N ASP A 194 -12.65 -29.22 6.21
CA ASP A 194 -13.50 -30.34 6.59
C ASP A 194 -13.14 -30.83 8.01
N SER A 195 -14.11 -31.40 8.73
CA SER A 195 -13.96 -31.80 10.15
C SER A 195 -12.82 -32.78 10.42
N THR A 196 -12.26 -33.36 9.36
CA THR A 196 -11.17 -34.33 9.36
C THR A 196 -9.79 -33.69 9.21
N PHE A 197 -9.70 -32.46 8.72
CA PHE A 197 -8.43 -31.80 8.45
C PHE A 197 -8.01 -30.87 9.58
N THR A 198 -6.88 -31.19 10.22
CA THR A 198 -6.26 -30.37 11.27
C THR A 198 -4.98 -29.73 10.76
N PRO A 199 -4.87 -28.39 10.73
CA PRO A 199 -3.62 -27.72 10.40
C PRO A 199 -2.49 -28.17 11.33
N HIS A 200 -1.27 -28.26 10.79
CA HIS A 200 -0.13 -28.76 11.54
C HIS A 200 0.40 -27.71 12.51
N ILE A 201 0.45 -26.45 12.08
CA ILE A 201 1.07 -25.36 12.84
C ILE A 201 0.09 -24.20 12.93
N GLY A 202 -0.22 -23.76 14.14
CA GLY A 202 -0.93 -22.51 14.44
C GLY A 202 0.03 -21.43 14.91
N ILE A 203 -0.08 -20.21 14.39
CA ILE A 203 0.72 -19.07 14.83
C ILE A 203 -0.22 -17.91 15.17
N GLY A 204 -0.06 -17.32 16.36
CA GLY A 204 -0.83 -16.16 16.82
C GLY A 204 -0.02 -15.27 17.76
N ASP A 205 -0.57 -14.12 18.14
CA ASP A 205 0.10 -13.15 19.01
C ASP A 205 -0.63 -12.89 20.33
N ARG A 206 -1.92 -13.29 20.43
CA ARG A 206 -2.81 -12.94 21.56
C ARG A 206 -3.71 -14.06 22.04
N LYS A 207 -4.34 -13.83 23.20
CA LYS A 207 -5.36 -14.72 23.78
C LYS A 207 -6.55 -14.94 22.85
N SER A 208 -6.91 -13.97 22.00
CA SER A 208 -7.97 -14.10 21.00
C SER A 208 -7.64 -15.08 19.85
N ASP A 209 -6.39 -15.50 19.73
CA ASP A 209 -5.96 -16.52 18.76
C ASP A 209 -5.97 -17.94 19.35
N PHE A 210 -5.96 -18.06 20.68
CA PHE A 210 -5.89 -19.35 21.36
C PHE A 210 -6.97 -20.35 20.93
N PRO A 211 -8.23 -19.96 20.64
CA PRO A 211 -9.25 -20.90 20.19
C PRO A 211 -8.86 -21.64 18.90
N PHE A 212 -8.34 -20.94 17.89
CA PHE A 212 -7.93 -21.61 16.63
C PHE A 212 -6.57 -22.30 16.79
N MET A 213 -5.67 -21.76 17.61
CA MET A 213 -4.38 -22.40 17.89
C MET A 213 -4.56 -23.78 18.54
N ASN A 214 -5.51 -23.92 19.48
CA ASN A 214 -5.82 -25.23 20.09
C ASN A 214 -6.36 -26.27 19.08
N LEU A 215 -6.82 -25.86 17.90
CA LEU A 215 -7.27 -26.76 16.83
C LEU A 215 -6.12 -27.24 15.93
N CYS A 216 -4.93 -26.67 16.09
CA CYS A 216 -3.74 -27.06 15.33
C CYS A 216 -2.92 -28.11 16.12
N LYS A 217 -2.17 -28.97 15.41
CA LYS A 217 -1.35 -30.02 16.06
C LYS A 217 -0.24 -29.42 16.93
N GLU A 218 0.42 -28.39 16.43
CA GLU A 218 1.40 -27.58 17.15
C GLU A 218 1.00 -26.11 17.07
N SER A 219 1.38 -25.31 18.06
CA SER A 219 1.09 -23.89 18.06
C SER A 219 2.18 -23.05 18.72
N TYR A 220 2.46 -21.88 18.15
CA TYR A 220 3.54 -21.00 18.57
C TYR A 220 3.05 -19.57 18.70
N ILE A 221 3.57 -18.85 19.71
CA ILE A 221 3.22 -17.46 19.98
C ILE A 221 4.30 -16.50 19.47
N VAL A 222 3.85 -15.42 18.82
CA VAL A 222 4.70 -14.27 18.45
C VAL A 222 4.58 -13.21 19.53
N ARG A 223 5.70 -12.92 20.21
CA ARG A 223 5.73 -11.94 21.30
C ARG A 223 5.90 -10.51 20.77
N PRO A 224 5.36 -9.51 21.47
CA PRO A 224 5.62 -8.12 21.13
C PRO A 224 7.07 -7.78 21.48
N GLU A 225 7.93 -7.69 20.47
CA GLU A 225 9.32 -7.30 20.65
C GLU A 225 9.55 -5.96 19.94
N PRO A 226 9.72 -4.84 20.69
CA PRO A 226 9.94 -3.52 20.10
C PRO A 226 11.18 -3.41 19.21
N SER A 227 12.14 -4.32 19.40
CA SER A 227 13.41 -4.36 18.66
C SER A 227 13.31 -5.10 17.32
N VAL A 228 12.23 -5.86 17.06
CA VAL A 228 12.10 -6.61 15.82
C VAL A 228 11.91 -5.64 14.67
N LYS A 229 12.85 -5.67 13.74
CA LYS A 229 12.76 -4.91 12.49
C LYS A 229 12.01 -5.73 11.45
N PRO A 230 11.09 -5.12 10.69
CA PRO A 230 10.46 -5.78 9.56
C PRO A 230 11.49 -6.31 8.55
N MET A 231 11.08 -7.30 7.77
CA MET A 231 11.90 -7.89 6.72
C MET A 231 12.38 -6.85 5.71
N SER A 232 13.65 -6.95 5.31
CA SER A 232 14.22 -6.13 4.24
C SER A 232 13.57 -6.45 2.89
N GLN A 233 13.36 -5.44 2.05
CA GLN A 233 12.69 -5.61 0.76
C GLN A 233 13.37 -6.63 -0.17
N ASP A 234 14.69 -6.80 -0.06
CA ASP A 234 15.47 -7.73 -0.88
C ASP A 234 15.21 -9.21 -0.54
N LYS A 235 14.61 -9.49 0.62
CA LYS A 235 14.28 -10.85 1.08
C LYS A 235 12.81 -11.22 0.84
N LEU A 236 12.04 -10.30 0.24
CA LEU A 236 10.65 -10.57 -0.09
C LEU A 236 10.57 -11.57 -1.25
N PRO A 237 9.60 -12.49 -1.24
CA PRO A 237 9.41 -13.47 -2.32
C PRO A 237 9.16 -12.80 -3.67
N LYS A 238 8.50 -11.64 -3.68
CA LYS A 238 8.22 -10.85 -4.88
C LYS A 238 8.61 -9.40 -4.65
N ARG A 239 9.49 -8.87 -5.51
CA ARG A 239 9.90 -7.47 -5.43
C ARG A 239 8.73 -6.57 -5.80
N ILE A 240 8.35 -5.68 -4.88
CA ILE A 240 7.30 -4.69 -5.12
C ILE A 240 7.96 -3.42 -5.68
N VAL A 241 7.80 -3.20 -6.99
CA VAL A 241 8.16 -1.92 -7.61
C VAL A 241 6.97 -0.99 -7.52
N PHE A 242 7.10 0.04 -6.68
CA PHE A 242 6.00 0.92 -6.35
C PHE A 242 6.06 2.20 -7.18
N HIS A 243 5.05 2.43 -8.01
CA HIS A 243 5.01 3.59 -8.92
C HIS A 243 4.00 4.67 -8.52
N ASP A 244 2.98 4.35 -7.70
CA ASP A 244 1.87 5.27 -7.40
C ASP A 244 1.32 5.09 -5.97
N GLY A 245 1.72 5.99 -5.07
CA GLY A 245 1.14 6.10 -3.73
C GLY A 245 1.09 7.53 -3.27
N ARG A 246 -0.07 7.93 -2.77
CA ARG A 246 -0.28 9.30 -2.30
C ARG A 246 0.33 9.55 -0.92
N LEU A 247 0.52 8.48 -0.13
CA LEU A 247 1.17 8.55 1.17
C LEU A 247 2.54 7.86 1.13
N VAL A 248 3.54 8.55 1.68
CA VAL A 248 4.90 8.02 1.83
C VAL A 248 5.01 7.15 3.09
N GLN A 249 4.34 7.55 4.17
CA GLN A 249 4.43 6.92 5.49
C GLN A 249 3.15 6.17 5.85
N LYS A 250 3.29 5.11 6.67
CA LYS A 250 2.18 4.32 7.21
C LYS A 250 1.37 5.22 8.17
N PRO A 251 0.09 5.54 7.89
CA PRO A 251 -0.67 6.52 8.64
C PRO A 251 -1.19 5.92 9.96
N GLY A 252 -0.36 5.91 11.01
CA GLY A 252 -0.85 5.72 12.39
C GLY A 252 -1.86 6.80 12.79
N PRO A 253 -2.64 6.65 13.89
CA PRO A 253 -3.68 7.61 14.26
C PRO A 253 -3.21 9.06 14.32
N LEU A 254 -2.07 9.30 15.01
CA LEU A 254 -1.47 10.63 15.09
C LEU A 254 -0.99 11.14 13.73
N MET A 255 -0.32 10.30 12.95
CA MET A 255 0.15 10.68 11.61
C MET A 255 -0.99 10.97 10.64
N ALA A 256 -2.10 10.21 10.72
CA ALA A 256 -3.31 10.46 9.94
C ALA A 256 -3.91 11.82 10.27
N LEU A 257 -3.99 12.18 11.56
CA LEU A 257 -4.41 13.50 12.00
C LEU A 257 -3.48 14.60 11.46
N MET A 258 -2.17 14.41 11.58
CA MET A 258 -1.17 15.36 11.06
C MET A 258 -1.29 15.53 9.54
N ILE A 259 -1.52 14.46 8.80
CA ILE A 259 -1.78 14.52 7.35
C ILE A 259 -3.01 15.39 7.06
N ILE A 260 -4.12 15.17 7.77
CA ILE A 260 -5.35 15.95 7.59
C ILE A 260 -5.11 17.44 7.89
N LEU A 261 -4.49 17.75 9.02
CA LEU A 261 -4.20 19.12 9.43
C LEU A 261 -3.21 19.82 8.48
N TRP A 262 -2.29 19.06 7.88
CA TRP A 262 -1.32 19.60 6.93
C TRP A 262 -1.91 19.90 5.56
N ILE A 263 -3.00 19.24 5.16
CA ILE A 263 -3.54 19.36 3.80
C ILE A 263 -3.91 20.80 3.40
N PRO A 264 -4.61 21.62 4.22
CA PRO A 264 -4.92 23.00 3.85
C PRO A 264 -3.65 23.83 3.60
N VAL A 265 -2.65 23.69 4.48
CA VAL A 265 -1.35 24.37 4.35
C VAL A 265 -0.60 23.86 3.12
N GLY A 266 -0.59 22.53 2.93
CA GLY A 266 0.04 21.87 1.80
C GLY A 266 -0.60 22.23 0.47
N PHE A 267 -1.92 22.47 0.43
CA PHE A 267 -2.64 22.93 -0.75
C PHE A 267 -2.22 24.35 -1.13
N LEU A 268 -2.18 25.27 -0.17
CA LEU A 268 -1.70 26.64 -0.41
C LEU A 268 -0.23 26.64 -0.88
N LEU A 269 0.61 25.84 -0.25
CA LEU A 269 2.01 25.68 -0.63
C LEU A 269 2.16 25.05 -2.03
N ALA A 270 1.28 24.10 -2.39
CA ALA A 270 1.24 23.53 -3.73
C ALA A 270 0.85 24.57 -4.78
N CYS A 271 -0.18 25.39 -4.53
CA CYS A 271 -0.56 26.49 -5.41
C CYS A 271 0.58 27.49 -5.60
N LEU A 272 1.27 27.87 -4.51
CA LEU A 272 2.43 28.75 -4.57
C LEU A 272 3.58 28.15 -5.40
N ARG A 273 3.91 26.86 -5.19
CA ARG A 273 4.94 26.16 -5.98
C ARG A 273 4.57 26.07 -7.45
N ILE A 274 3.31 25.79 -7.77
CA ILE A 274 2.82 25.78 -9.14
C ILE A 274 2.99 27.17 -9.77
N ALA A 275 2.53 28.22 -9.09
CA ALA A 275 2.64 29.60 -9.57
C ALA A 275 4.11 30.00 -9.81
N VAL A 276 5.01 29.66 -8.89
CA VAL A 276 6.45 29.90 -9.03
C VAL A 276 7.02 29.16 -10.24
N GLY A 277 6.64 27.89 -10.44
CA GLY A 277 7.08 27.11 -11.60
C GLY A 277 6.61 27.72 -12.93
N SER A 278 5.39 28.26 -12.97
CA SER A 278 4.79 28.80 -14.20
C SER A 278 5.18 30.26 -14.49
N LEU A 279 5.50 31.06 -13.48
CA LEU A 279 5.77 32.50 -13.63
C LEU A 279 7.26 32.84 -13.71
N LEU A 280 8.16 32.01 -13.17
CA LEU A 280 9.60 32.27 -13.18
C LEU A 280 10.32 31.52 -14.30
N PRO A 281 11.42 32.09 -14.85
CA PRO A 281 12.28 31.37 -15.78
C PRO A 281 12.98 30.19 -15.08
N MET A 282 13.18 29.08 -15.80
CA MET A 282 13.69 27.80 -15.27
C MET A 282 14.95 27.91 -14.38
N PRO A 283 15.96 28.75 -14.68
CA PRO A 283 17.12 28.91 -13.79
C PRO A 283 16.77 29.48 -12.40
N LEU A 284 15.76 30.34 -12.31
CA LEU A 284 15.29 30.92 -11.05
C LEU A 284 14.35 29.98 -10.30
N VAL A 285 13.61 29.12 -11.03
CA VAL A 285 12.72 28.11 -10.44
C VAL A 285 13.47 27.18 -9.49
N TYR A 286 14.72 26.82 -9.81
CA TYR A 286 15.56 26.00 -8.92
C TYR A 286 15.73 26.63 -7.54
N TYR A 287 16.12 27.91 -7.49
CA TYR A 287 16.32 28.65 -6.23
C TYR A 287 15.01 28.93 -5.51
N ALA A 288 13.95 29.25 -6.25
CA ALA A 288 12.64 29.49 -5.67
C ALA A 288 12.05 28.21 -5.04
N PHE A 289 12.17 27.06 -5.72
CA PHE A 289 11.82 25.76 -5.16
C PHE A 289 12.64 25.43 -3.93
N TRP A 290 13.94 25.73 -3.95
CA TRP A 290 14.80 25.58 -2.77
C TRP A 290 14.30 26.39 -1.58
N ALA A 291 13.92 27.65 -1.78
CA ALA A 291 13.34 28.51 -0.74
C ALA A 291 11.97 28.00 -0.24
N LEU A 292 11.16 27.43 -1.13
CA LEU A 292 9.86 26.81 -0.80
C LEU A 292 9.97 25.40 -0.22
N GLY A 293 11.16 24.96 0.18
CA GLY A 293 11.40 23.68 0.85
C GLY A 293 11.47 22.46 -0.08
N VAL A 294 11.62 22.67 -1.39
CA VAL A 294 11.84 21.59 -2.37
C VAL A 294 13.33 21.48 -2.65
N ARG A 295 13.93 20.36 -2.24
CA ARG A 295 15.37 20.11 -2.41
C ARG A 295 15.61 19.23 -3.62
N ILE A 296 16.03 19.83 -4.74
CA ILE A 296 16.47 19.10 -5.93
C ILE A 296 17.95 18.76 -5.76
N LYS A 297 18.28 17.46 -5.77
CA LYS A 297 19.66 16.98 -5.72
C LYS A 297 20.03 16.39 -7.07
N VAL A 298 20.92 17.06 -7.79
CA VAL A 298 21.46 16.57 -9.06
C VAL A 298 22.72 15.75 -8.77
N LYS A 299 22.79 14.53 -9.30
CA LYS A 299 23.98 13.68 -9.22
C LYS A 299 24.53 13.46 -10.63
N GLY A 300 25.83 13.69 -10.80
CA GLY A 300 26.49 13.65 -12.11
C GLY A 300 26.40 14.99 -12.84
N ASN A 301 26.87 15.00 -14.08
CA ASN A 301 26.92 16.20 -14.92
C ASN A 301 25.70 16.24 -15.86
N PRO A 302 24.83 17.26 -15.73
CA PRO A 302 23.75 17.50 -16.70
C PRO A 302 24.27 17.54 -18.14
N PRO A 303 23.59 16.89 -19.10
CA PRO A 303 23.97 17.00 -20.50
C PRO A 303 23.83 18.44 -21.00
N PRO A 304 24.75 18.90 -21.87
CA PRO A 304 24.65 20.23 -22.47
C PRO A 304 23.39 20.37 -23.33
N PRO A 305 22.90 21.59 -23.60
CA PRO A 305 21.76 21.80 -24.49
C PRO A 305 22.07 21.29 -25.90
N ALA A 306 21.10 20.63 -26.54
CA ALA A 306 21.22 20.24 -27.93
C ALA A 306 21.46 21.49 -28.81
N GLN A 307 22.55 21.51 -29.56
CA GLN A 307 22.88 22.58 -30.51
C GLN A 307 22.88 22.04 -31.93
N LYS A 308 21.95 22.53 -32.75
CA LYS A 308 21.83 22.16 -34.18
C LYS A 308 23.08 22.49 -34.98
N SER A 309 23.88 23.46 -34.54
CA SER A 309 25.09 23.95 -35.22
C SER A 309 26.33 23.07 -35.03
N THR A 310 26.37 22.21 -34.00
CA THR A 310 27.56 21.41 -33.65
C THR A 310 27.39 19.91 -33.93
N GLY A 311 26.26 19.50 -34.54
CA GLY A 311 25.96 18.09 -34.80
C GLY A 311 25.60 17.28 -33.55
N GLN A 312 25.36 17.94 -32.40
CA GLN A 312 24.95 17.28 -31.17
C GLN A 312 23.50 16.77 -31.28
N THR A 313 23.34 15.46 -31.11
CA THR A 313 22.05 14.77 -31.08
C THR A 313 21.29 15.15 -29.81
N SER A 314 19.99 15.44 -29.96
CA SER A 314 19.06 15.66 -28.86
C SER A 314 18.99 14.47 -27.90
N VAL A 315 18.69 14.75 -26.64
CA VAL A 315 18.58 13.72 -25.60
C VAL A 315 17.11 13.40 -25.33
N LEU A 316 16.78 12.11 -25.38
CA LEU A 316 15.49 11.58 -24.93
C LEU A 316 15.60 11.13 -23.47
N PHE A 317 14.87 11.80 -22.59
CA PHE A 317 14.76 11.43 -21.19
C PHE A 317 13.54 10.54 -20.95
N ILE A 318 13.68 9.51 -20.11
CA ILE A 318 12.61 8.58 -19.77
C ILE A 318 12.37 8.66 -18.26
N CYS A 319 11.17 9.09 -17.87
CA CYS A 319 10.75 9.19 -16.48
C CYS A 319 9.93 7.95 -16.08
N SER A 320 10.15 7.46 -14.86
CA SER A 320 9.51 6.23 -14.37
C SER A 320 8.08 6.45 -13.86
N HIS A 321 7.73 7.66 -13.44
CA HIS A 321 6.39 7.94 -12.93
C HIS A 321 5.46 8.49 -14.01
N ARG A 322 4.16 8.28 -13.82
CA ARG A 322 3.10 8.82 -14.69
C ARG A 322 2.86 10.33 -14.49
N THR A 323 3.51 10.94 -13.50
CA THR A 323 3.27 12.33 -13.09
C THR A 323 4.08 13.32 -13.92
N LEU A 324 3.51 14.51 -14.18
CA LEU A 324 4.22 15.65 -14.79
C LEU A 324 5.32 16.25 -13.92
N LEU A 325 5.35 15.94 -12.62
CA LEU A 325 6.38 16.46 -11.73
C LEU A 325 7.77 15.99 -12.13
N ASP A 326 7.90 14.77 -12.66
CA ASP A 326 9.19 14.23 -13.10
C ASP A 326 9.80 15.11 -14.23
N PRO A 327 9.10 15.39 -15.34
CA PRO A 327 9.52 16.37 -16.35
C PRO A 327 9.82 17.78 -15.81
N ILE A 328 9.04 18.27 -14.85
CA ILE A 328 9.23 19.62 -14.27
C ILE A 328 10.54 19.66 -13.46
N PHE A 329 10.78 18.64 -12.63
CA PHE A 329 12.02 18.55 -11.87
C PHE A 329 13.23 18.31 -12.75
N LEU A 330 13.08 17.52 -13.83
CA LEU A 330 14.12 17.36 -14.84
C LEU A 330 14.45 18.70 -15.50
N SER A 331 13.46 19.46 -15.95
CA SER A 331 13.65 20.78 -16.55
C SER A 331 14.33 21.76 -15.59
N THR A 332 13.95 21.70 -14.30
CA THR A 332 14.55 22.52 -13.25
C THR A 332 16.00 22.12 -12.97
N ALA A 333 16.31 20.82 -12.97
CA ALA A 333 17.66 20.30 -12.78
C ALA A 333 18.60 20.64 -13.95
N LEU A 334 18.07 20.69 -15.17
CA LEU A 334 18.83 21.04 -16.38
C LEU A 334 18.88 22.56 -16.63
N GLY A 335 18.12 23.36 -15.87
CA GLY A 335 18.02 24.80 -16.03
C GLY A 335 17.36 25.25 -17.34
N ARG A 336 16.71 24.33 -18.08
CA ARG A 336 16.06 24.59 -19.37
C ARG A 336 14.73 23.84 -19.47
N PRO A 337 13.69 24.42 -20.11
CA PRO A 337 12.41 23.74 -20.27
C PRO A 337 12.54 22.57 -21.24
N ILE A 338 12.14 21.36 -20.83
CA ILE A 338 12.07 20.19 -21.72
C ILE A 338 10.60 19.86 -22.00
N PRO A 339 10.17 19.82 -23.27
CA PRO A 339 8.83 19.38 -23.63
C PRO A 339 8.55 17.94 -23.16
N ALA A 340 7.40 17.75 -22.52
CA ALA A 340 6.96 16.45 -22.02
C ALA A 340 5.93 15.82 -22.94
N VAL A 341 6.15 14.55 -23.30
CA VAL A 341 5.24 13.75 -24.11
C VAL A 341 4.50 12.78 -23.22
N THR A 342 3.18 12.77 -23.31
CA THR A 342 2.32 11.97 -22.42
C THR A 342 1.12 11.40 -23.15
N TYR A 343 0.66 10.21 -22.73
CA TYR A 343 -0.53 9.57 -23.31
C TYR A 343 -1.84 9.93 -22.58
N SER A 344 -1.78 10.54 -21.39
CA SER A 344 -2.96 10.70 -20.53
C SER A 344 -2.79 11.81 -19.50
N LEU A 345 -2.84 13.06 -19.95
CA LEU A 345 -2.93 14.24 -19.08
C LEU A 345 -4.30 14.90 -19.15
N SER A 346 -4.77 15.34 -17.97
CA SER A 346 -5.95 16.18 -17.89
C SER A 346 -5.69 17.53 -18.55
N ARG A 347 -6.72 18.13 -19.18
CA ARG A 347 -6.61 19.47 -19.77
C ARG A 347 -6.18 20.52 -18.74
N LEU A 348 -6.62 20.37 -17.49
CA LEU A 348 -6.23 21.25 -16.39
C LEU A 348 -4.73 21.18 -16.11
N SER A 349 -4.16 19.97 -16.09
CA SER A 349 -2.72 19.76 -15.90
C SER A 349 -1.89 20.36 -17.03
N GLU A 350 -2.41 20.39 -18.26
CA GLU A 350 -1.74 21.01 -19.41
C GLU A 350 -1.74 22.54 -19.33
N ILE A 351 -2.87 23.14 -18.93
CA ILE A 351 -2.99 24.60 -18.76
C ILE A 351 -2.04 25.12 -17.67
N ILE A 352 -1.87 24.35 -16.60
CA ILE A 352 -1.08 24.72 -15.43
C ILE A 352 0.42 24.41 -15.62
N SER A 353 0.77 23.57 -16.60
CA SER A 353 2.14 23.10 -16.78
C SER A 353 3.10 24.24 -17.16
N PRO A 354 4.26 24.37 -16.48
CA PRO A 354 5.28 25.35 -16.83
C PRO A 354 6.12 24.94 -18.07
N ILE A 355 5.92 23.72 -18.56
CA ILE A 355 6.60 23.15 -19.72
C ILE A 355 5.58 22.78 -20.80
N LYS A 356 6.02 22.80 -22.07
CA LYS A 356 5.21 22.37 -23.20
C LYS A 356 4.86 20.89 -23.05
N THR A 357 3.58 20.56 -23.07
CA THR A 357 3.09 19.17 -23.06
C THR A 357 2.55 18.77 -24.42
N VAL A 358 2.94 17.61 -24.92
CA VAL A 358 2.45 17.05 -26.19
C VAL A 358 1.71 15.74 -25.90
N ARG A 359 0.48 15.61 -26.44
CA ARG A 359 -0.32 14.39 -26.31
C ARG A 359 0.00 13.39 -27.40
N LEU A 360 0.19 12.14 -27.01
CA LEU A 360 0.30 11.02 -27.93
C LEU A 360 -1.06 10.39 -28.24
N SER A 361 -1.15 9.81 -29.42
CA SER A 361 -2.37 9.27 -30.03
C SER A 361 -2.61 7.78 -29.72
N ARG A 362 -1.66 7.11 -29.03
CA ARG A 362 -1.63 5.66 -28.76
C ARG A 362 -1.55 4.81 -30.03
N ASP A 363 -1.23 5.42 -31.17
CA ASP A 363 -0.86 4.73 -32.39
C ASP A 363 0.67 4.73 -32.52
N ARG A 364 1.26 3.54 -32.59
CA ARG A 364 2.72 3.37 -32.54
C ARG A 364 3.44 4.09 -33.67
N ALA A 365 2.89 4.06 -34.89
CA ALA A 365 3.52 4.67 -36.06
C ALA A 365 3.45 6.20 -35.99
N THR A 366 2.26 6.75 -35.67
CA THR A 366 2.05 8.19 -35.52
C THR A 366 2.87 8.76 -34.37
N ASP A 367 2.90 8.08 -33.22
CA ASP A 367 3.64 8.52 -32.04
C ASP A 367 5.15 8.49 -32.28
N ALA A 368 5.67 7.45 -32.96
CA ALA A 368 7.09 7.37 -33.30
C ALA A 368 7.52 8.51 -34.24
N ASN A 369 6.72 8.82 -35.26
CA ASN A 369 6.99 9.92 -36.18
C ASN A 369 6.95 11.28 -35.46
N MET A 370 6.00 11.46 -34.54
CA MET A 370 5.90 12.67 -33.73
C MET A 370 7.10 12.84 -32.79
N ILE A 371 7.50 11.78 -32.09
CA ILE A 371 8.68 11.79 -31.21
C ILE A 371 9.94 12.12 -32.00
N LYS A 372 10.12 11.52 -33.18
CA LYS A 372 11.27 11.81 -34.07
C LYS A 372 11.32 13.29 -34.45
N LYS A 373 10.19 13.86 -34.87
CA LYS A 373 10.09 15.28 -35.22
C LYS A 373 10.43 16.19 -34.04
N LEU A 374 9.96 15.88 -32.84
CA LEU A 374 10.25 16.68 -31.65
C LEU A 374 11.73 16.59 -31.25
N LEU A 375 12.35 15.42 -31.42
CA LEU A 375 13.79 15.24 -31.19
C LEU A 375 14.65 15.99 -32.21
N GLU A 376 14.17 16.22 -33.44
CA GLU A 376 14.83 17.11 -34.40
C GLU A 376 14.76 18.58 -33.98
N GLU A 377 13.81 18.96 -33.12
CA GLU A 377 13.67 20.32 -32.58
C GLU A 377 14.51 20.54 -31.31
N GLY A 378 14.63 19.54 -30.44
CA GLY A 378 15.44 19.62 -29.22
C GLY A 378 15.26 18.40 -28.29
N ASP A 379 15.66 18.55 -27.03
CA ASP A 379 15.50 17.51 -26.02
C ASP A 379 14.03 17.20 -25.74
N LEU A 380 13.74 15.97 -25.33
CA LEU A 380 12.38 15.50 -25.10
C LEU A 380 12.32 14.63 -23.84
N VAL A 381 11.22 14.68 -23.10
CA VAL A 381 10.97 13.74 -21.99
C VAL A 381 9.69 12.95 -22.19
N ILE A 382 9.74 11.64 -21.93
CA ILE A 382 8.60 10.74 -21.95
C ILE A 382 8.34 10.24 -20.54
N CYS A 383 7.11 10.42 -20.05
CA CYS A 383 6.65 9.80 -18.80
C CYS A 383 6.17 8.37 -19.07
N HIS A 384 6.56 7.42 -18.23
CA HIS A 384 6.12 6.04 -18.35
C HIS A 384 4.59 5.95 -18.31
N VAL A 385 4.06 5.17 -19.25
CA VAL A 385 2.68 4.70 -19.28
C VAL A 385 2.76 3.20 -19.25
N GLN A 386 2.09 2.57 -18.27
CA GLN A 386 1.79 1.13 -18.33
C GLN A 386 0.89 0.90 -19.55
N SER A 387 1.46 0.91 -20.74
CA SER A 387 1.03 0.01 -21.79
C SER A 387 1.70 -1.31 -21.45
N HIS A 388 0.91 -2.37 -21.31
CA HIS A 388 1.42 -3.73 -21.34
C HIS A 388 2.29 -3.90 -22.60
N PHE A 389 3.59 -3.71 -22.46
CA PHE A 389 4.61 -4.26 -23.34
C PHE A 389 5.18 -5.45 -22.56
N TYR A 390 4.43 -6.55 -22.61
CA TYR A 390 4.95 -7.91 -22.56
C TYR A 390 4.42 -8.61 -23.80
#